data_AF-A0A544YZL2-F1
#
_entry.id   AF-A0A544YZL2-F1
#
_cell.length_a   1.000
_cell.length_b   1.000
_cell.length_c   1.000
_cell.angle_alpha   90.00
_cell.angle_beta   90.00
_cell.angle_gamma   90.00
#
_symmetry.space_group_name_H-M   'P 1'
#
loop_
_entity.id
_entity.type
_entity.pdbx_description
1 polymer ?
#
loop_
_entity_poly.entity_id
_entity_poly.type
_entity_poly.pdbx_seq_one_letter_code
_entity_poly.pdbx_strand_id
1 'polypeptide(L)'
;METFEEYVEVGANRSVHAPEGSGPHACPCCGYLTLDSRGWYQICPVCFWEDDGQDDHDADEIRRGGPNHGLSLTQARLNFQQIGA
;
A
#
# COMPACT_ATOMS: atom_id res chain seq x y z
N MET A 1 5.43 15.53 -16.99
CA MET A 1 6.16 15.75 -15.73
C MET A 1 5.09 16.01 -14.71
N GLU A 2 4.49 14.93 -14.21
CA GLU A 2 3.37 14.99 -13.26
C GLU A 2 3.93 15.50 -11.93
N THR A 3 3.29 16.52 -11.39
CA THR A 3 3.88 17.38 -10.36
C THR A 3 3.85 16.65 -9.03
N PHE A 4 4.96 16.75 -8.29
CA PHE A 4 5.07 16.35 -6.88
C PHE A 4 3.87 16.83 -6.03
N GLU A 5 3.27 17.96 -6.41
CA GLU A 5 2.05 18.52 -5.81
C GLU A 5 0.81 17.64 -5.99
N GLU A 6 0.60 17.03 -7.17
CA GLU A 6 -0.51 16.10 -7.39
C GLU A 6 -0.34 14.83 -6.54
N TYR A 7 0.91 14.37 -6.38
CA TYR A 7 1.23 13.21 -5.55
C TYR A 7 0.91 13.42 -4.06
N VAL A 8 1.21 14.61 -3.53
CA VAL A 8 0.93 14.98 -2.14
C VAL A 8 -0.57 15.21 -1.93
N GLU A 9 -1.25 15.91 -2.84
CA GLU A 9 -2.69 16.22 -2.72
C GLU A 9 -3.55 14.95 -2.83
N VAL A 10 -3.25 14.05 -3.78
CA VAL A 10 -4.01 12.82 -4.02
C VAL A 10 -3.65 11.77 -2.96
N GLY A 11 -2.36 11.60 -2.65
CA GLY A 11 -1.88 10.65 -1.66
C GLY A 11 -2.36 10.97 -0.25
N ALA A 12 -2.28 12.22 0.20
CA ALA A 12 -2.66 12.59 1.56
C ALA A 12 -4.17 12.55 1.82
N ASN A 13 -5.00 12.82 0.81
CA ASN A 13 -6.46 12.86 0.98
C ASN A 13 -7.17 11.51 0.76
N ARG A 14 -6.45 10.50 0.25
CA ARG A 14 -7.02 9.19 -0.09
C ARG A 14 -6.39 8.03 0.71
N SER A 15 -5.23 8.25 1.33
CA SER A 15 -4.56 7.19 2.06
C SER A 15 -5.35 6.76 3.31
N VAL A 16 -5.49 5.45 3.44
CA VAL A 16 -6.12 4.80 4.59
C VAL A 16 -5.08 4.69 5.70
N HIS A 17 -5.36 5.33 6.84
CA HIS A 17 -4.53 5.27 8.04
C HIS A 17 -5.32 4.77 9.25
N ALA A 18 -4.64 4.04 10.13
CA ALA A 18 -5.06 3.80 11.51
C ALA A 18 -4.09 4.52 12.46
N PRO A 19 -4.45 4.74 13.74
CA PRO A 19 -3.49 5.27 14.71
C PRO A 19 -2.21 4.41 14.75
N GLU A 20 -1.05 5.04 14.86
CA GLU A 20 0.22 4.30 14.98
C GLU A 20 0.20 3.39 16.22
N GLY A 21 0.69 2.17 16.08
CA GLY A 21 0.72 1.15 17.12
C GLY A 21 -0.65 0.52 17.44
N SER A 22 -1.69 0.79 16.65
CA SER A 22 -3.03 0.20 16.83
C SER A 22 -3.22 -1.20 16.24
N GLY A 23 -2.14 -1.84 15.79
CA GLY A 23 -2.17 -3.16 15.18
C GLY A 23 -2.58 -4.31 16.11
N PRO A 24 -2.66 -5.53 15.56
CA PRO A 24 -2.25 -5.89 14.20
C PRO A 24 -3.30 -5.55 13.13
N HIS A 25 -2.84 -5.11 11.96
CA HIS A 25 -3.66 -4.79 10.78
C HIS A 25 -3.35 -5.73 9.61
N ALA A 26 -4.36 -5.98 8.78
CA ALA A 26 -4.21 -6.76 7.57
C ALA A 26 -3.42 -5.98 6.52
N CYS A 27 -2.41 -6.62 5.93
CA CYS A 27 -1.72 -6.08 4.77
C CYS A 27 -2.71 -5.95 3.60
N PRO A 28 -2.80 -4.78 2.93
CA PRO A 28 -3.73 -4.60 1.81
C PRO A 28 -3.43 -5.51 0.62
N CYS A 29 -2.17 -5.96 0.48
CA CYS A 29 -1.75 -6.86 -0.59
C CYS A 29 -2.10 -8.32 -0.29
N CYS A 30 -1.55 -8.91 0.78
CA CYS A 30 -1.69 -10.35 1.04
C CYS A 30 -2.78 -10.72 2.04
N GLY A 31 -3.40 -9.75 2.72
CA GLY A 31 -4.47 -9.96 3.71
C GLY A 31 -4.02 -10.52 5.07
N TYR A 32 -2.74 -10.85 5.26
CA TYR A 32 -2.23 -11.33 6.55
C TYR A 32 -2.08 -10.20 7.57
N LEU A 33 -2.34 -10.50 8.84
CA LEU A 33 -2.21 -9.58 9.98
C LEU A 33 -0.72 -9.39 10.34
N THR A 34 -0.02 -8.55 9.57
CA THR A 34 1.44 -8.38 9.70
C THR A 34 1.88 -6.95 10.00
N LEU A 35 0.95 -5.99 9.99
CA LEU A 35 1.28 -4.57 10.16
C LEU A 35 0.94 -4.14 11.58
N ASP A 36 1.89 -3.54 12.29
CA ASP A 36 1.66 -2.97 13.62
C ASP A 36 0.89 -1.63 13.54
N SER A 37 0.88 -1.00 12.37
CA SER A 37 0.19 0.25 12.07
C SER A 37 -0.24 0.29 10.60
N ARG A 38 -1.46 0.78 10.31
CA ARG A 38 -1.97 0.93 8.93
C ARG A 38 -1.64 2.31 8.35
N GLY A 39 -1.03 2.34 7.16
CA GLY A 39 -0.65 3.54 6.40
C GLY A 39 0.65 4.19 6.87
N TRP A 40 1.51 3.49 7.61
CA TRP A 40 2.74 4.04 8.20
C TRP A 40 4.01 3.49 7.56
N TYR A 41 3.95 3.19 6.26
CA TYR A 41 5.09 2.75 5.44
C TYR A 41 5.78 1.48 5.97
N GLN A 42 5.05 0.65 6.71
CA GLN A 42 5.56 -0.64 7.14
C GLN A 42 5.57 -1.61 5.95
N ILE A 43 6.68 -2.33 5.80
CA ILE A 43 6.81 -3.37 4.78
C ILE A 43 6.26 -4.67 5.34
N CYS A 44 5.30 -5.27 4.64
CA CYS A 44 4.80 -6.59 4.99
C CYS A 44 5.91 -7.64 4.84
N PRO A 45 6.29 -8.38 5.90
CA PRO A 45 7.35 -9.39 5.82
C PRO A 45 6.96 -10.64 5.01
N VAL A 46 5.70 -10.73 4.55
CA VAL A 46 5.20 -11.87 3.78
C VAL A 46 5.16 -11.59 2.28
N CYS A 47 4.68 -10.40 1.87
CA CYS A 47 4.53 -10.06 0.46
C CYS A 47 5.39 -8.89 -0.01
N PHE A 48 6.18 -8.30 0.89
CA PHE A 48 7.07 -7.16 0.64
C PHE A 48 6.40 -5.87 0.13
N TRP A 49 5.07 -5.79 0.17
CA TRP A 49 4.34 -4.55 -0.07
C TRP A 49 4.60 -3.55 1.06
N GLU A 50 4.98 -2.31 0.71
CA GLU A 50 5.07 -1.20 1.65
C GLU A 50 3.72 -0.51 1.78
N ASP A 51 3.18 -0.46 3.00
CA ASP A 51 1.87 0.11 3.29
C ASP A 51 1.91 1.64 3.33
N ASP A 52 1.85 2.24 2.16
CA ASP A 52 1.75 3.68 1.91
C ASP A 52 0.30 4.21 2.04
N GLY A 53 -0.62 3.39 2.56
CA GLY A 53 -2.03 3.72 2.73
C GLY A 53 -2.91 3.48 1.51
N GLN A 54 -2.39 2.87 0.43
CA GLN A 54 -3.22 2.40 -0.69
C GLN A 54 -4.20 1.30 -0.25
N ASP A 55 -5.43 1.31 -0.77
CA ASP A 55 -6.47 0.34 -0.44
C ASP A 55 -7.45 0.12 -1.61
N ASP A 56 -8.57 -0.57 -1.39
CA ASP A 56 -9.52 -1.01 -2.42
C ASP A 56 -10.02 0.11 -3.34
N HIS A 57 -10.23 1.31 -2.80
CA HIS A 57 -10.78 2.45 -3.55
C HIS A 57 -9.79 3.05 -4.57
N ASP A 58 -8.50 2.76 -4.46
CA ASP A 58 -7.45 3.20 -5.38
C ASP A 58 -6.52 2.05 -5.79
N ALA A 59 -6.98 0.79 -5.68
CA ALA A 59 -6.13 -0.39 -5.84
C ALA A 59 -5.57 -0.59 -7.27
N ASP A 60 -6.28 -0.12 -8.29
CA ASP A 60 -5.85 -0.21 -9.69
C ASP A 60 -4.87 0.91 -10.08
N GLU A 61 -4.74 1.95 -9.25
CA GLU A 61 -3.88 3.09 -9.51
C GLU A 61 -2.41 2.73 -9.26
N ILE A 62 -1.52 3.17 -10.15
CA ILE A 62 -0.09 3.14 -9.88
C ILE A 62 0.30 4.48 -9.27
N ARG A 63 0.64 4.50 -7.98
CA ARG A 63 1.12 5.69 -7.30
C ARG A 63 2.56 5.99 -7.75
N ARG A 64 2.72 6.68 -8.89
CA ARG A 64 4.02 7.02 -9.52
C ARG A 64 5.02 7.71 -8.58
N GLY A 65 6.19 7.11 -8.38
CA GLY A 65 7.19 7.63 -7.43
C GLY A 65 7.01 7.10 -6.01
N GLY A 66 6.02 6.23 -5.81
CA GLY A 66 5.76 5.53 -4.55
C GLY A 66 6.69 4.34 -4.35
N PRO A 67 6.63 3.72 -3.15
CA PRO A 67 7.61 2.71 -2.75
C PRO A 67 7.48 1.41 -3.52
N ASN A 68 6.28 1.10 -4.04
CA ASN A 68 5.94 -0.21 -4.61
C ASN A 68 6.35 -0.37 -6.09
N HIS A 69 7.46 0.25 -6.51
CA HIS A 69 8.15 0.01 -7.79
C HIS A 69 7.30 0.06 -9.07
N GLY A 70 6.27 0.91 -9.08
CA GLY A 70 5.38 1.05 -10.25
C GLY A 70 4.33 -0.06 -10.39
N LEU A 71 4.12 -0.87 -9.35
CA LEU A 71 3.00 -1.79 -9.25
C LEU A 71 1.78 -1.08 -8.65
N SER A 72 0.59 -1.44 -9.12
CA SER A 72 -0.65 -1.17 -8.42
C SER A 72 -0.90 -2.24 -7.36
N LEU A 73 -1.73 -1.94 -6.37
CA LEU A 73 -2.13 -2.90 -5.34
C LEU A 73 -2.85 -4.11 -5.96
N THR A 74 -3.67 -3.91 -6.99
CA THR A 74 -4.31 -5.00 -7.75
C THR A 74 -3.25 -5.93 -8.37
N GLN A 75 -2.22 -5.37 -8.99
CA GLN A 75 -1.15 -6.19 -9.58
C GLN A 75 -0.37 -6.95 -8.50
N ALA A 76 -0.09 -6.33 -7.36
CA ALA A 76 0.60 -6.98 -6.25
C ALA A 76 -0.23 -8.13 -5.65
N ARG A 77 -1.55 -7.94 -5.46
CA ARG A 77 -2.49 -8.99 -5.04
C ARG A 77 -2.46 -10.18 -6.00
N LEU A 78 -2.53 -9.92 -7.31
CA LEU A 78 -2.48 -10.95 -8.33
C LEU A 78 -1.14 -11.70 -8.34
N ASN A 79 -0.02 -10.97 -8.25
CA ASN A 79 1.31 -11.56 -8.18
C ASN A 79 1.43 -12.47 -6.96
N PHE A 80 1.03 -11.98 -5.79
CA PHE A 80 1.05 -12.76 -4.56
C PHE A 80 0.22 -14.04 -4.66
N GLN A 81 -0.97 -13.96 -5.26
CA GLN A 81 -1.84 -15.12 -5.45
C GLN A 81 -1.28 -16.13 -6.45
N GLN A 82 -0.63 -15.68 -7.53
CA GLN A 82 -0.20 -16.54 -8.63
C GLN A 82 1.19 -17.16 -8.40
N ILE A 83 2.12 -16.37 -7.88
CA ILE A 83 3.54 -16.74 -7.80
C ILE A 83 4.16 -16.51 -6.41
N GLY A 84 3.43 -15.90 -5.47
CA GLY A 84 3.97 -15.51 -4.17
C GLY A 84 4.68 -14.16 -4.21
N ALA A 85 5.62 -13.97 -3.29
CA ALA A 85 6.34 -12.72 -3.07
C ALA A 85 7.72 -12.72 -3.74
#